data_AF-A0A218P3M4-F1
#
_entry.id   AF-A0A218P3M4-F1
#
_cell.length_a   1.000
_cell.length_b   1.000
_cell.length_c   1.000
_cell.angle_alpha   90.00
_cell.angle_beta   90.00
_cell.angle_gamma   90.00
#
_symmetry.space_group_name_H-M   'P 1'
#
loop_
_entity.id
_entity.type
_entity.pdbx_description
1 polymer ?
#
loop_
_entity_poly.entity_id
_entity_poly.type
_entity_poly.pdbx_seq_one_letter_code
_entity_poly.pdbx_strand_id
1 'polypeptide(L)'
;MLDPFGDEAKRLVKEEFGGIMELLAVIPSYVEMDVVLRRISWVESGEIPRDVLEMGDVQDLLTFYALIGALAFSPYGIEMELVKEANSRIYSERLRRAGTISGTTLELTTVGDDEIPRRDRTVLERTGHQEIPQDERERMRLTYKIPLGRFLELWDGSLKDVYIRGGYAYLTRDQTLRLWERSFERNFERAINLLYEVRDELPEYYHKIYDKLSGIAREHFKERLERMGSAEAGPLRFDLFPPCVKIALGGVPSGLRNYAITVLLTSFLSYARLCPNPPKRDVRIRDCVSDLSIIEKEILPVIIEAGNRCSPPLFEDQPHEIKNIWYHLGFGLTDRPTLEDSGNSPWYFPPNCSKIRANAPQLCKPDEHCRNIKNPLTYYLRRLYLEKKREQTEKAGGD
;
A
#
# COMPACT_ATOMS: atom_id res chain seq x y z
N MET A 1 -14.16 15.13 -10.92
CA MET A 1 -12.95 14.33 -11.20
C MET A 1 -13.34 12.85 -11.20
N LEU A 2 -12.99 12.11 -12.26
CA LEU A 2 -13.39 10.70 -12.42
C LEU A 2 -12.36 9.70 -11.87
N ASP A 3 -11.06 9.99 -11.99
CA ASP A 3 -9.98 9.15 -11.51
C ASP A 3 -8.83 10.04 -11.03
N PRO A 4 -8.48 10.04 -9.72
CA PRO A 4 -7.44 10.92 -9.17
C PRO A 4 -6.01 10.51 -9.59
N PHE A 5 -5.86 9.36 -10.23
CA PHE A 5 -4.61 8.89 -10.84
C PHE A 5 -4.64 8.95 -12.37
N GLY A 6 -5.77 9.36 -12.95
CA GLY A 6 -5.97 9.50 -14.39
C GLY A 6 -5.08 10.57 -15.02
N ASP A 7 -5.06 10.61 -16.35
CA ASP A 7 -4.18 11.54 -17.08
C ASP A 7 -4.62 13.00 -16.93
N GLU A 8 -5.91 13.24 -16.74
CA GLU A 8 -6.45 14.57 -16.39
C GLU A 8 -5.95 15.01 -15.01
N ALA A 9 -6.06 14.15 -13.99
CA ALA A 9 -5.56 14.46 -12.65
C ALA A 9 -4.05 14.72 -12.65
N LYS A 10 -3.25 13.89 -13.33
CA LYS A 10 -1.79 14.10 -13.45
C LYS A 10 -1.46 15.43 -14.11
N ARG A 11 -2.20 15.80 -15.15
CA ARG A 11 -2.03 17.08 -15.85
C ARG A 11 -2.33 18.25 -14.92
N LEU A 12 -3.47 18.21 -14.24
CA LEU A 12 -3.88 19.25 -13.29
C LEU A 12 -2.84 19.40 -12.16
N VAL A 13 -2.37 18.30 -11.58
CA VAL A 13 -1.31 18.33 -10.54
C VAL A 13 -0.02 18.96 -11.07
N LYS A 14 0.37 18.63 -12.30
CA LYS A 14 1.61 19.14 -12.90
C LYS A 14 1.51 20.62 -13.28
N GLU A 15 0.42 21.02 -13.92
CA GLU A 15 0.25 22.36 -14.48
C GLU A 15 -0.10 23.40 -13.42
N GLU A 16 -0.98 23.07 -12.47
CA GLU A 16 -1.44 24.01 -11.44
C GLU A 16 -0.51 24.07 -10.22
N PHE A 17 0.15 22.95 -9.89
CA PHE A 17 0.92 22.84 -8.64
C PHE A 17 2.41 22.55 -8.85
N GLY A 18 2.84 22.18 -10.06
CA GLY A 18 4.24 21.87 -10.34
C GLY A 18 4.68 20.44 -10.02
N GLY A 19 3.82 19.64 -9.37
CA GLY A 19 4.13 18.27 -8.99
C GLY A 19 3.42 17.81 -7.73
N ILE A 20 3.65 16.55 -7.36
CA ILE A 20 3.00 15.93 -6.19
C ILE A 20 3.55 16.48 -4.86
N MET A 21 4.86 16.79 -4.81
CA MET A 21 5.48 17.28 -3.57
C MET A 21 5.03 18.72 -3.30
N GLU A 22 4.96 19.53 -4.33
CA GLU A 22 4.46 20.89 -4.30
C GLU A 22 2.97 20.92 -3.95
N LEU A 23 2.15 20.02 -4.53
CA LEU A 23 0.76 19.84 -4.14
C LEU A 23 0.63 19.55 -2.64
N LEU A 24 1.42 18.60 -2.11
CA LEU A 24 1.38 18.24 -0.69
C LEU A 24 1.87 19.39 0.22
N ALA A 25 2.80 20.22 -0.25
CA ALA A 25 3.24 21.39 0.49
C ALA A 25 2.14 22.46 0.60
N VAL A 26 1.32 22.65 -0.44
CA VAL A 26 0.30 23.71 -0.48
C VAL A 26 -1.04 23.32 0.12
N ILE A 27 -1.43 22.03 0.08
CA ILE A 27 -2.73 21.53 0.59
C ILE A 27 -3.14 22.14 1.95
N PRO A 28 -2.25 22.22 2.98
CA PRO A 28 -2.61 22.76 4.29
C PRO A 28 -3.11 24.22 4.25
N SER A 29 -2.75 24.99 3.23
CA SER A 29 -3.18 26.39 3.06
C SER A 29 -4.51 26.52 2.30
N TYR A 30 -4.97 25.49 1.61
CA TYR A 30 -6.17 25.53 0.77
C TYR A 30 -7.34 24.71 1.32
N VAL A 31 -7.08 23.72 2.18
CA VAL A 31 -8.10 22.78 2.63
C VAL A 31 -8.06 22.58 4.13
N GLU A 32 -9.18 22.89 4.77
CA GLU A 32 -9.40 22.60 6.19
C GLU A 32 -9.59 21.10 6.44
N MET A 33 -9.10 20.60 7.59
CA MET A 33 -9.15 19.17 7.93
C MET A 33 -10.58 18.61 7.91
N ASP A 34 -11.58 19.39 8.33
CA ASP A 34 -12.96 18.92 8.37
C ASP A 34 -13.57 18.74 6.97
N VAL A 35 -13.03 19.42 5.94
CA VAL A 35 -13.39 19.17 4.54
C VAL A 35 -12.79 17.86 4.05
N VAL A 36 -11.56 17.55 4.47
CA VAL A 36 -10.90 16.28 4.15
C VAL A 36 -11.65 15.10 4.76
N LEU A 37 -11.99 15.19 6.06
CA LEU A 37 -12.65 14.10 6.79
C LEU A 37 -14.10 13.88 6.35
N ARG A 38 -14.75 14.89 5.76
CA ARG A 38 -16.07 14.70 5.13
C ARG A 38 -16.08 13.69 3.99
N ARG A 39 -14.93 13.40 3.35
CA ARG A 39 -14.84 12.35 2.32
C ARG A 39 -14.98 10.94 2.88
N ILE A 40 -14.83 10.74 4.18
CA ILE A 40 -14.81 9.41 4.82
C ILE A 40 -15.90 9.24 5.88
N SER A 41 -16.38 10.33 6.49
CA SER A 41 -17.32 10.26 7.61
C SER A 41 -18.70 9.71 7.27
N TRP A 42 -19.03 9.59 5.98
CA TRP A 42 -20.31 9.08 5.50
C TRP A 42 -20.34 7.56 5.30
N VAL A 43 -19.21 6.87 5.40
CA VAL A 43 -19.14 5.42 5.08
C VAL A 43 -20.11 4.61 5.95
N GLU A 44 -20.29 4.99 7.22
CA GLU A 44 -21.25 4.35 8.12
C GLU A 44 -22.71 4.60 7.72
N SER A 45 -23.06 5.80 7.25
CA SER A 45 -24.42 6.09 6.76
C SER A 45 -24.69 5.46 5.40
N GLY A 46 -23.65 5.05 4.67
CA GLY A 46 -23.74 4.38 3.37
C GLY A 46 -24.09 5.30 2.20
N GLU A 47 -24.52 6.53 2.47
CA GLU A 47 -24.91 7.54 1.48
C GLU A 47 -23.81 8.57 1.26
N ILE A 48 -23.35 8.70 0.00
CA ILE A 48 -22.31 9.66 -0.36
C ILE A 48 -22.92 11.08 -0.35
N PRO A 49 -22.36 12.04 0.42
CA PRO A 49 -22.83 13.41 0.43
C PRO A 49 -22.76 14.05 -0.96
N ARG A 50 -23.78 14.84 -1.31
CA ARG A 50 -23.89 15.45 -2.64
C ARG A 50 -22.72 16.41 -2.91
N ASP A 51 -22.31 17.18 -1.93
CA ASP A 51 -21.16 18.09 -2.01
C ASP A 51 -19.83 17.36 -2.22
N VAL A 52 -19.70 16.15 -1.67
CA VAL A 52 -18.54 15.28 -1.94
C VAL A 52 -18.61 14.74 -3.36
N LEU A 53 -19.78 14.32 -3.82
CA LEU A 53 -19.92 13.72 -5.14
C LEU A 53 -19.76 14.73 -6.28
N GLU A 54 -20.29 15.93 -6.12
CA GLU A 54 -20.27 17.04 -7.09
C GLU A 54 -19.08 18.01 -6.88
N MET A 55 -18.09 17.61 -6.05
CA MET A 55 -16.89 18.41 -5.77
C MET A 55 -16.10 18.73 -7.04
N GLY A 56 -15.66 19.99 -7.17
CA GLY A 56 -14.82 20.43 -8.29
C GLY A 56 -13.45 19.75 -8.31
N ASP A 57 -12.87 19.61 -9.49
CA ASP A 57 -11.69 18.76 -9.73
C ASP A 57 -10.49 19.10 -8.85
N VAL A 58 -10.15 20.37 -8.73
CA VAL A 58 -9.03 20.83 -7.89
C VAL A 58 -9.26 20.49 -6.42
N GLN A 59 -10.43 20.82 -5.89
CA GLN A 59 -10.77 20.56 -4.49
C GLN A 59 -10.83 19.06 -4.20
N ASP A 60 -11.30 18.27 -5.17
CA ASP A 60 -11.32 16.82 -5.08
C ASP A 60 -9.91 16.24 -4.98
N LEU A 61 -8.98 16.68 -5.82
CA LEU A 61 -7.58 16.25 -5.74
C LEU A 61 -6.93 16.70 -4.43
N LEU A 62 -7.12 17.95 -4.01
CA LEU A 62 -6.53 18.45 -2.76
C LEU A 62 -6.99 17.63 -1.55
N THR A 63 -8.29 17.36 -1.45
CA THR A 63 -8.87 16.58 -0.34
C THR A 63 -8.51 15.09 -0.44
N PHE A 64 -8.41 14.53 -1.64
CA PHE A 64 -7.94 13.16 -1.85
C PHE A 64 -6.47 12.99 -1.45
N TYR A 65 -5.58 13.84 -1.95
CA TYR A 65 -4.15 13.78 -1.64
C TYR A 65 -3.85 14.19 -0.18
N ALA A 66 -4.72 14.95 0.48
CA ALA A 66 -4.68 15.15 1.91
C ALA A 66 -4.80 13.82 2.68
N LEU A 67 -5.75 12.96 2.30
CA LEU A 67 -5.92 11.62 2.88
C LEU A 67 -4.73 10.70 2.54
N ILE A 68 -4.26 10.71 1.28
CA ILE A 68 -3.10 9.90 0.87
C ILE A 68 -1.84 10.30 1.66
N GLY A 69 -1.62 11.59 1.88
CA GLY A 69 -0.52 12.08 2.71
C GLY A 69 -0.64 11.67 4.18
N ALA A 70 -1.86 11.66 4.74
CA ALA A 70 -2.09 11.15 6.09
C ALA A 70 -1.81 9.64 6.21
N LEU A 71 -2.14 8.86 5.19
CA LEU A 71 -1.85 7.42 5.15
C LEU A 71 -0.36 7.10 5.01
N ALA A 72 0.48 8.07 4.66
CA ALA A 72 1.93 7.88 4.65
C ALA A 72 2.50 7.54 6.04
N PHE A 73 1.78 7.82 7.12
CA PHE A 73 2.16 7.45 8.49
C PHE A 73 1.75 6.02 8.88
N SER A 74 0.77 5.42 8.19
CA SER A 74 0.33 4.03 8.40
C SER A 74 -0.18 3.40 7.10
N PRO A 75 0.74 2.90 6.24
CA PRO A 75 0.40 2.52 4.87
C PRO A 75 -0.46 1.25 4.74
N TYR A 76 -0.61 0.48 5.81
CA TYR A 76 -1.30 -0.82 5.84
C TYR A 76 -2.20 -1.01 7.07
N GLY A 77 -2.66 0.08 7.67
CA GLY A 77 -3.63 0.07 8.78
C GLY A 77 -5.09 -0.02 8.33
N ILE A 78 -6.00 -0.10 9.29
CA ILE A 78 -7.46 -0.04 9.05
C ILE A 78 -7.88 1.31 8.45
N GLU A 79 -7.11 2.37 8.73
CA GLU A 79 -7.26 3.70 8.16
C GLU A 79 -7.13 3.66 6.63
N MET A 80 -6.17 2.89 6.13
CA MET A 80 -5.95 2.72 4.70
C MET A 80 -7.14 2.01 4.06
N GLU A 81 -7.69 0.98 4.71
CA GLU A 81 -8.88 0.27 4.24
C GLU A 81 -10.10 1.21 4.14
N LEU A 82 -10.36 1.99 5.19
CA LEU A 82 -11.47 2.95 5.22
C LEU A 82 -11.36 4.00 4.10
N VAL A 83 -10.19 4.63 3.97
CA VAL A 83 -9.99 5.67 2.94
C VAL A 83 -10.09 5.08 1.54
N LYS A 84 -9.55 3.88 1.33
CA LYS A 84 -9.62 3.17 0.04
C LYS A 84 -11.07 2.87 -0.32
N GLU A 85 -11.84 2.31 0.62
CA GLU A 85 -13.26 2.02 0.41
C GLU A 85 -14.05 3.29 0.07
N ALA A 86 -13.95 4.31 0.92
CA ALA A 86 -14.69 5.56 0.77
C ALA A 86 -14.44 6.18 -0.62
N ASN A 87 -13.17 6.32 -1.00
CA ASN A 87 -12.82 6.95 -2.27
C ASN A 87 -13.14 6.05 -3.47
N SER A 88 -12.97 4.73 -3.37
CA SER A 88 -13.40 3.80 -4.41
C SER A 88 -14.90 3.97 -4.69
N ARG A 89 -15.73 4.04 -3.64
CA ARG A 89 -17.19 4.24 -3.77
C ARG A 89 -17.53 5.62 -4.38
N ILE A 90 -16.84 6.70 -3.97
CA ILE A 90 -17.04 8.04 -4.53
C ILE A 90 -16.76 8.05 -6.04
N TYR A 91 -15.59 7.57 -6.44
CA TYR A 91 -15.19 7.61 -7.86
C TYR A 91 -15.97 6.60 -8.71
N SER A 92 -16.29 5.41 -8.19
CA SER A 92 -17.18 4.46 -8.86
C SER A 92 -18.55 5.08 -9.12
N GLU A 93 -19.11 5.82 -8.16
CA GLU A 93 -20.39 6.50 -8.34
C GLU A 93 -20.32 7.62 -9.38
N ARG A 94 -19.25 8.41 -9.38
CA ARG A 94 -19.01 9.43 -10.44
C ARG A 94 -18.88 8.79 -11.81
N LEU A 95 -18.17 7.67 -11.92
CA LEU A 95 -18.00 6.92 -13.17
C LEU A 95 -19.32 6.29 -13.65
N ARG A 96 -20.19 5.84 -12.73
CA ARG A 96 -21.54 5.37 -13.09
C ARG A 96 -22.38 6.50 -13.68
N ARG A 97 -22.30 7.71 -13.11
CA ARG A 97 -23.05 8.89 -13.58
C ARG A 97 -22.47 9.54 -14.83
N ALA A 98 -21.19 9.35 -15.10
CA ALA A 98 -20.55 9.87 -16.31
C ALA A 98 -21.19 9.26 -17.57
N GLY A 99 -21.33 10.00 -18.66
CA GLY A 99 -21.81 9.42 -19.93
C GLY A 99 -20.85 8.35 -20.45
N THR A 100 -19.57 8.69 -20.51
CA THR A 100 -18.48 7.83 -21.00
C THR A 100 -17.37 7.76 -19.96
N ILE A 101 -16.79 6.57 -19.78
CA ILE A 101 -15.61 6.36 -18.94
C ILE A 101 -14.38 6.70 -19.80
N SER A 102 -13.80 7.87 -19.56
CA SER A 102 -12.58 8.35 -20.23
C SER A 102 -11.68 9.09 -19.23
N GLY A 103 -10.43 9.37 -19.62
CA GLY A 103 -9.48 10.11 -18.77
C GLY A 103 -8.98 9.34 -17.53
N THR A 104 -9.34 8.06 -17.40
CA THR A 104 -8.92 7.20 -16.29
C THR A 104 -7.53 6.61 -16.54
N THR A 105 -6.99 5.93 -15.54
CA THR A 105 -5.74 5.16 -15.66
C THR A 105 -5.84 3.97 -16.60
N LEU A 106 -7.05 3.55 -16.97
CA LEU A 106 -7.26 2.48 -17.93
C LEU A 106 -7.20 3.06 -19.36
N GLU A 107 -6.41 2.42 -20.21
CA GLU A 107 -6.30 2.73 -21.65
C GLU A 107 -7.56 2.20 -22.40
N LEU A 108 -8.73 2.73 -22.04
CA LEU A 108 -10.02 2.34 -22.59
C LEU A 108 -10.29 3.03 -23.92
N THR A 109 -10.87 2.29 -24.85
CA THR A 109 -11.43 2.83 -26.10
C THR A 109 -12.87 2.36 -26.24
N THR A 110 -13.73 3.21 -26.78
CA THR A 110 -15.12 2.83 -27.07
C THR A 110 -15.15 1.86 -28.24
N VAL A 111 -16.04 0.87 -28.17
CA VAL A 111 -16.21 -0.13 -29.23
C VAL A 111 -16.94 0.50 -30.41
N GLY A 112 -16.34 0.43 -31.61
CA GLY A 112 -17.00 0.83 -32.85
C GLY A 112 -18.11 -0.15 -33.28
N ASP A 113 -19.04 0.34 -34.12
CA ASP A 113 -20.22 -0.44 -34.52
C ASP A 113 -19.88 -1.72 -35.30
N ASP A 114 -18.78 -1.74 -36.05
CA ASP A 114 -18.39 -2.88 -36.92
C ASP A 114 -17.26 -3.76 -36.35
N GLU A 115 -16.78 -3.49 -35.13
CA GLU A 115 -15.63 -4.21 -34.56
C GLU A 115 -15.97 -5.64 -34.09
N ILE A 116 -17.21 -5.83 -33.64
CA ILE A 116 -17.74 -7.13 -33.19
C ILE A 116 -18.65 -7.67 -34.31
N PRO A 117 -18.39 -8.88 -34.84
CA PRO A 117 -19.26 -9.46 -35.85
C PRO A 117 -20.70 -9.53 -35.37
N ARG A 118 -21.66 -9.22 -36.25
CA ARG A 118 -23.10 -9.24 -35.92
C ARG A 118 -23.54 -10.55 -35.28
N ARG A 119 -23.02 -11.69 -35.75
CA ARG A 119 -23.33 -13.02 -35.19
C ARG A 119 -22.94 -13.11 -33.70
N ASP A 120 -21.75 -12.64 -33.35
CA ASP A 120 -21.24 -12.69 -31.99
C ASP A 120 -22.00 -11.69 -31.11
N ARG A 121 -22.25 -10.49 -31.62
CA ARG A 121 -23.04 -9.46 -30.93
C ARG A 121 -24.44 -9.96 -30.57
N THR A 122 -25.12 -10.66 -31.48
CA THR A 122 -26.45 -11.24 -31.21
C THR A 122 -26.43 -12.25 -30.07
N VAL A 123 -25.37 -13.06 -29.95
CA VAL A 123 -25.21 -14.04 -28.87
C VAL A 123 -24.86 -13.36 -27.54
N LEU A 124 -23.89 -12.44 -27.57
CA LEU A 124 -23.34 -11.79 -26.38
C LEU A 124 -24.33 -10.79 -25.76
N GLU A 125 -25.00 -9.99 -26.59
CA GLU A 125 -25.97 -8.98 -26.16
C GLU A 125 -27.42 -9.52 -26.14
N ARG A 126 -27.59 -10.83 -26.44
CA ARG A 126 -28.87 -11.55 -26.45
C ARG A 126 -29.98 -10.81 -27.22
N THR A 127 -29.63 -10.13 -28.32
CA THR A 127 -30.55 -9.23 -29.05
C THR A 127 -31.76 -9.93 -29.67
N GLY A 128 -31.75 -11.26 -29.78
CA GLY A 128 -32.88 -12.08 -30.24
C GLY A 128 -33.92 -12.44 -29.18
N HIS A 129 -33.69 -12.16 -27.89
CA HIS A 129 -34.59 -12.53 -26.80
C HIS A 129 -35.50 -11.36 -26.41
N GLN A 130 -36.71 -11.34 -26.96
CA GLN A 130 -37.69 -10.25 -26.74
C GLN A 130 -38.14 -10.09 -25.28
N GLU A 131 -37.96 -11.12 -24.44
CA GLU A 131 -38.34 -11.14 -23.02
C GLU A 131 -37.38 -10.37 -22.11
N ILE A 132 -36.18 -10.01 -22.59
CA ILE A 132 -35.18 -9.31 -21.77
C ILE A 132 -35.52 -7.81 -21.71
N PRO A 133 -35.68 -7.23 -20.50
CA PRO A 133 -35.87 -5.80 -20.27
C PRO A 133 -34.77 -4.94 -20.92
N GLN A 134 -35.12 -3.73 -21.34
CA GLN A 134 -34.18 -2.84 -22.05
C GLN A 134 -32.95 -2.48 -21.20
N ASP A 135 -33.14 -2.25 -19.91
CA ASP A 135 -32.07 -1.95 -18.95
C ASP A 135 -31.09 -3.12 -18.80
N GLU A 136 -31.59 -4.36 -18.80
CA GLU A 136 -30.75 -5.55 -18.73
C GLU A 136 -29.93 -5.72 -20.03
N ARG A 137 -30.51 -5.41 -21.19
CA ARG A 137 -29.77 -5.40 -22.47
C ARG A 137 -28.68 -4.34 -22.50
N GLU A 138 -28.93 -3.15 -21.98
CA GLU A 138 -27.94 -2.08 -21.91
C GLU A 138 -26.73 -2.46 -21.04
N ARG A 139 -26.95 -3.21 -19.95
CA ARG A 139 -25.87 -3.75 -19.10
C ARG A 139 -25.03 -4.83 -19.79
N MET A 140 -25.63 -5.61 -20.69
CA MET A 140 -24.92 -6.65 -21.47
C MET A 140 -24.12 -6.06 -22.64
N ARG A 141 -24.34 -4.80 -23.00
CA ARG A 141 -23.69 -4.17 -24.16
C ARG A 141 -22.19 -4.01 -23.94
N LEU A 142 -21.41 -4.51 -24.89
CA LEU A 142 -19.96 -4.34 -24.93
C LEU A 142 -19.65 -2.92 -25.41
N THR A 143 -19.26 -2.06 -24.47
CA THR A 143 -19.14 -0.61 -24.68
C THR A 143 -17.69 -0.15 -24.75
N TYR A 144 -16.78 -0.88 -24.10
CA TYR A 144 -15.37 -0.55 -24.03
C TYR A 144 -14.51 -1.72 -24.48
N LYS A 145 -13.31 -1.43 -24.97
CA LYS A 145 -12.24 -2.40 -25.20
C LYS A 145 -10.93 -1.89 -24.62
N ILE A 146 -10.09 -2.83 -24.18
CA ILE A 146 -8.76 -2.58 -23.61
C ILE A 146 -7.74 -3.58 -24.19
N PRO A 147 -6.47 -3.18 -24.42
CA PRO A 147 -5.44 -4.11 -24.85
C PRO A 147 -5.32 -5.32 -23.90
N LEU A 148 -5.24 -6.52 -24.46
CA LEU A 148 -5.27 -7.76 -23.67
C LEU A 148 -4.13 -7.84 -22.64
N GLY A 149 -2.94 -7.32 -22.97
CA GLY A 149 -1.82 -7.27 -22.03
C GLY A 149 -2.15 -6.47 -20.76
N ARG A 150 -2.82 -5.32 -20.91
CA ARG A 150 -3.27 -4.49 -19.78
C ARG A 150 -4.41 -5.14 -19.01
N PHE A 151 -5.34 -5.77 -19.73
CA PHE A 151 -6.45 -6.50 -19.13
C PHE A 151 -5.96 -7.61 -18.19
N LEU A 152 -5.03 -8.45 -18.66
CA LEU A 152 -4.50 -9.59 -17.90
C LEU A 152 -3.74 -9.19 -16.64
N GLU A 153 -3.20 -7.97 -16.56
CA GLU A 153 -2.56 -7.46 -15.34
C GLU A 153 -3.54 -7.15 -14.20
N LEU A 154 -4.81 -6.93 -14.53
CA LEU A 154 -5.83 -6.39 -13.61
C LEU A 154 -7.02 -7.34 -13.41
N TRP A 155 -7.25 -8.26 -14.36
CA TRP A 155 -8.36 -9.20 -14.31
C TRP A 155 -8.04 -10.41 -13.43
N ASP A 156 -8.93 -10.67 -12.46
CA ASP A 156 -8.88 -11.80 -11.54
C ASP A 156 -9.94 -12.88 -11.83
N GLY A 157 -10.85 -12.62 -12.79
CA GLY A 157 -11.88 -13.56 -13.22
C GLY A 157 -11.43 -14.54 -14.31
N SER A 158 -12.36 -15.32 -14.82
CA SER A 158 -12.08 -16.24 -15.93
C SER A 158 -12.04 -15.49 -17.26
N LEU A 159 -11.15 -15.90 -18.18
CA LEU A 159 -11.18 -15.39 -19.56
C LEU A 159 -12.43 -15.82 -20.32
N LYS A 160 -13.17 -16.81 -19.82
CA LYS A 160 -14.45 -17.23 -20.39
C LYS A 160 -15.55 -16.18 -20.18
N ASP A 161 -15.37 -15.26 -19.23
CA ASP A 161 -16.37 -14.27 -18.86
C ASP A 161 -16.27 -12.99 -19.72
N VAL A 162 -15.29 -12.92 -20.62
CA VAL A 162 -15.01 -11.74 -21.45
C VAL A 162 -14.85 -12.13 -22.91
N TYR A 163 -15.28 -11.24 -23.82
CA TYR A 163 -15.08 -11.43 -25.25
C TYR A 163 -13.70 -10.91 -25.65
N ILE A 164 -12.87 -11.77 -26.26
CA ILE A 164 -11.50 -11.42 -26.68
C ILE A 164 -11.41 -11.53 -28.19
N ARG A 165 -10.93 -10.46 -28.84
CA ARG A 165 -10.74 -10.43 -30.30
C ARG A 165 -9.64 -9.44 -30.69
N GLY A 166 -8.79 -9.85 -31.62
CA GLY A 166 -7.79 -8.95 -32.23
C GLY A 166 -6.78 -8.34 -31.24
N GLY A 167 -6.48 -9.06 -30.14
CA GLY A 167 -5.59 -8.56 -29.09
C GLY A 167 -6.25 -7.62 -28.07
N TYR A 168 -7.59 -7.50 -28.08
CA TYR A 168 -8.36 -6.69 -27.14
C TYR A 168 -9.35 -7.55 -26.36
N ALA A 169 -9.59 -7.18 -25.10
CA ALA A 169 -10.73 -7.64 -24.33
C ALA A 169 -11.85 -6.59 -24.42
N TYR A 170 -13.05 -7.03 -24.76
CA TYR A 170 -14.26 -6.22 -24.88
C TYR A 170 -15.09 -6.39 -23.62
N LEU A 171 -15.50 -5.28 -23.04
CA LEU A 171 -16.06 -5.21 -21.70
C LEU A 171 -17.40 -4.50 -21.70
N THR A 172 -18.30 -4.98 -20.85
CA THR A 172 -19.47 -4.22 -20.44
C THR A 172 -19.07 -3.04 -19.55
N ARG A 173 -20.02 -2.13 -19.31
CA ARG A 173 -19.80 -1.01 -18.39
C ARG A 173 -19.46 -1.50 -16.97
N ASP A 174 -20.16 -2.53 -16.49
CA ASP A 174 -19.94 -3.11 -15.16
C ASP A 174 -18.57 -3.80 -15.06
N GLN A 175 -18.17 -4.56 -16.09
CA GLN A 175 -16.84 -5.15 -16.15
C GLN A 175 -15.74 -4.07 -16.16
N THR A 176 -15.98 -2.97 -16.87
CA THR A 176 -15.06 -1.83 -16.92
C THR A 176 -14.93 -1.16 -15.56
N LEU A 177 -16.03 -0.95 -14.83
CA LEU A 177 -16.01 -0.41 -13.47
C LEU A 177 -15.24 -1.31 -12.51
N ARG A 178 -15.48 -2.63 -12.53
CA ARG A 178 -14.71 -3.58 -11.71
C ARG A 178 -13.22 -3.54 -12.03
N LEU A 179 -12.85 -3.50 -13.31
CA LEU A 179 -11.46 -3.40 -13.74
C LEU A 179 -10.83 -2.07 -13.28
N TRP A 180 -11.60 -0.99 -13.32
CA TRP A 180 -11.18 0.33 -12.84
C TRP A 180 -10.94 0.32 -11.33
N GLU A 181 -11.85 -0.26 -10.54
CA GLU A 181 -11.70 -0.39 -9.09
C GLU A 181 -10.38 -1.10 -8.74
N ARG A 182 -10.04 -2.19 -9.44
CA ARG A 182 -8.74 -2.88 -9.28
C ARG A 182 -7.55 -1.99 -9.63
N SER A 183 -7.64 -1.24 -10.72
CA SER A 183 -6.60 -0.27 -11.10
C SER A 183 -6.44 0.81 -10.03
N PHE A 184 -7.56 1.34 -9.52
CA PHE A 184 -7.59 2.34 -8.47
C PHE A 184 -6.96 1.81 -7.18
N GLU A 185 -7.35 0.63 -6.69
CA GLU A 185 -6.76 0.01 -5.50
C GLU A 185 -5.23 -0.13 -5.63
N ARG A 186 -4.75 -0.60 -6.80
CA ARG A 186 -3.32 -0.77 -7.08
C ARG A 186 -2.57 0.56 -7.08
N ASN A 187 -3.15 1.59 -7.69
CA ASN A 187 -2.54 2.93 -7.76
C ASN A 187 -2.59 3.64 -6.41
N PHE A 188 -3.65 3.43 -5.64
CA PHE A 188 -3.81 3.94 -4.28
C PHE A 188 -2.74 3.40 -3.33
N GLU A 189 -2.55 2.08 -3.28
CA GLU A 189 -1.48 1.45 -2.48
C GLU A 189 -0.09 1.92 -2.95
N ARG A 190 0.11 2.06 -4.26
CA ARG A 190 1.37 2.57 -4.82
C ARG A 190 1.64 4.01 -4.38
N ALA A 191 0.65 4.89 -4.39
CA ALA A 191 0.82 6.28 -4.01
C ALA A 191 1.22 6.40 -2.54
N ILE A 192 0.54 5.68 -1.65
CA ILE A 192 0.86 5.63 -0.22
C ILE A 192 2.29 5.15 0.02
N ASN A 193 2.70 4.06 -0.65
CA ASN A 193 4.05 3.53 -0.52
C ASN A 193 5.14 4.50 -0.99
N LEU A 194 4.85 5.31 -2.01
CA LEU A 194 5.77 6.35 -2.45
C LEU A 194 5.88 7.47 -1.40
N LEU A 195 4.76 7.87 -0.79
CA LEU A 195 4.76 8.90 0.24
C LEU A 195 5.33 8.43 1.58
N TYR A 196 5.22 7.14 1.92
CA TYR A 196 5.82 6.56 3.12
C TYR A 196 7.32 6.85 3.24
N GLU A 197 8.03 6.90 2.10
CA GLU A 197 9.47 7.19 2.04
C GLU A 197 9.81 8.64 2.40
N VAL A 198 8.90 9.58 2.11
CA VAL A 198 9.07 11.03 2.30
C VAL A 198 8.16 11.57 3.40
N ARG A 199 7.54 10.69 4.22
CA ARG A 199 6.53 11.07 5.22
C ARG A 199 7.02 12.11 6.24
N ASP A 200 8.32 12.13 6.50
CA ASP A 200 8.96 13.05 7.44
C ASP A 200 9.18 14.46 6.87
N GLU A 201 9.07 14.62 5.55
CA GLU A 201 9.08 15.92 4.86
C GLU A 201 7.66 16.51 4.80
N LEU A 202 6.63 15.73 5.16
CA LEU A 202 5.24 16.19 5.12
C LEU A 202 4.94 17.14 6.29
N PRO A 203 4.18 18.22 6.05
CA PRO A 203 3.70 19.12 7.11
C PRO A 203 2.95 18.39 8.24
N GLU A 204 3.02 18.93 9.46
CA GLU A 204 2.31 18.40 10.65
C GLU A 204 0.79 18.25 10.43
N TYR A 205 0.22 19.05 9.53
CA TYR A 205 -1.16 18.95 9.04
C TYR A 205 -1.59 17.51 8.73
N TYR A 206 -0.73 16.74 8.05
CA TYR A 206 -1.04 15.36 7.66
C TYR A 206 -1.09 14.39 8.85
N HIS A 207 -0.23 14.59 9.85
CA HIS A 207 -0.27 13.83 11.09
C HIS A 207 -1.57 14.09 11.86
N LYS A 208 -2.02 15.36 11.90
CA LYS A 208 -3.30 15.72 12.55
C LYS A 208 -4.50 15.10 11.85
N ILE A 209 -4.48 15.01 10.52
CA ILE A 209 -5.51 14.26 9.78
C ILE A 209 -5.44 12.78 10.14
N TYR A 210 -4.24 12.19 10.18
CA TYR A 210 -4.06 10.79 10.54
C TYR A 210 -4.63 10.48 11.93
N ASP A 211 -4.35 11.30 12.94
CA ASP A 211 -4.86 11.10 14.30
C ASP A 211 -6.40 11.09 14.34
N LYS A 212 -7.05 12.02 13.63
CA LYS A 212 -8.52 12.06 13.52
C LYS A 212 -9.06 10.86 12.72
N LEU A 213 -8.39 10.49 11.63
CA LEU A 213 -8.74 9.35 10.79
C LEU A 213 -8.67 8.02 11.56
N SER A 214 -7.67 7.83 12.41
CA SER A 214 -7.55 6.65 13.28
C SER A 214 -8.75 6.51 14.22
N GLY A 215 -9.29 7.62 14.74
CA GLY A 215 -10.52 7.60 15.53
C GLY A 215 -11.71 7.07 14.72
N ILE A 216 -11.95 7.64 13.53
CA ILE A 216 -13.04 7.25 12.64
C ILE A 216 -12.90 5.78 12.21
N ALA A 217 -11.70 5.34 11.85
CA ALA A 217 -11.46 3.97 11.41
C ALA A 217 -11.69 2.94 12.54
N ARG A 218 -11.31 3.28 13.78
CA ARG A 218 -11.55 2.40 14.93
C ARG A 218 -13.04 2.25 15.23
N GLU A 219 -13.81 3.33 15.12
CA GLU A 219 -15.28 3.30 15.27
C GLU A 219 -15.89 2.42 14.18
N HIS A 220 -15.56 2.69 12.91
CA HIS A 220 -16.09 1.97 11.76
C HIS A 220 -15.78 0.46 11.78
N PHE A 221 -14.57 0.07 12.22
CA PHE A 221 -14.16 -1.32 12.30
C PHE A 221 -14.26 -1.92 13.70
N LYS A 222 -15.00 -1.30 14.63
CA LYS A 222 -15.07 -1.71 16.04
C LYS A 222 -15.45 -3.18 16.21
N GLU A 223 -16.52 -3.64 15.58
CA GLU A 223 -16.96 -5.03 15.66
C GLU A 223 -15.94 -6.02 15.07
N ARG A 224 -15.18 -5.59 14.05
CA ARG A 224 -14.11 -6.41 13.45
C ARG A 224 -12.90 -6.47 14.39
N LEU A 225 -12.54 -5.37 15.04
CA LEU A 225 -11.46 -5.29 16.03
C LEU A 225 -11.77 -6.10 17.29
N GLU A 226 -13.01 -6.02 17.80
CA GLU A 226 -13.46 -6.77 18.97
C GLU A 226 -13.44 -8.28 18.72
N ARG A 227 -13.76 -8.73 17.50
CA ARG A 227 -13.68 -10.14 17.09
C ARG A 227 -12.24 -10.64 16.87
N MET A 228 -11.34 -9.75 16.44
CA MET A 228 -9.97 -10.13 16.03
C MET A 228 -8.92 -10.02 17.16
N GLY A 229 -9.25 -9.39 18.30
CA GLY A 229 -8.26 -9.04 19.32
C GLY A 229 -7.36 -7.88 18.86
N SER A 230 -6.73 -7.18 19.80
CA SER A 230 -5.86 -6.03 19.50
C SER A 230 -4.80 -6.39 18.45
N ALA A 231 -4.69 -5.57 17.41
CA ALA A 231 -3.63 -5.69 16.40
C ALA A 231 -2.28 -5.24 17.00
N GLU A 232 -1.77 -6.04 17.94
CA GLU A 232 -0.44 -5.89 18.51
C GLU A 232 0.62 -6.41 17.53
N ALA A 233 1.88 -6.02 17.78
CA ALA A 233 3.01 -6.52 17.04
C ALA A 233 3.11 -8.05 17.20
N GLY A 234 2.69 -8.76 16.16
CA GLY A 234 2.69 -10.21 16.12
C GLY A 234 4.09 -10.81 15.98
N PRO A 235 4.23 -12.14 16.15
CA PRO A 235 5.49 -12.84 15.93
C PRO A 235 5.99 -12.64 14.49
N LEU A 236 7.32 -12.66 14.32
CA LEU A 236 7.94 -12.52 13.00
C LEU A 236 7.58 -13.70 12.08
N ARG A 237 7.06 -13.39 10.89
CA ARG A 237 6.73 -14.35 9.82
C ARG A 237 7.85 -14.37 8.78
N PHE A 238 8.86 -15.20 9.03
CA PHE A 238 10.07 -15.31 8.19
C PHE A 238 9.77 -15.68 6.73
N ASP A 239 8.69 -16.42 6.49
CA ASP A 239 8.18 -16.80 5.17
C ASP A 239 7.80 -15.58 4.32
N LEU A 240 7.38 -14.50 4.97
CA LEU A 240 6.94 -13.25 4.33
C LEU A 240 8.05 -12.21 4.19
N PHE A 241 9.28 -12.51 4.61
CA PHE A 241 10.39 -11.55 4.52
C PHE A 241 10.80 -11.25 3.07
N PRO A 242 11.28 -10.03 2.79
CA PRO A 242 11.78 -9.66 1.47
C PRO A 242 13.04 -10.44 1.11
N PRO A 243 13.33 -10.63 -0.20
CA PRO A 243 14.51 -11.37 -0.65
C PRO A 243 15.83 -10.88 -0.04
N CYS A 244 16.01 -9.57 0.13
CA CYS A 244 17.23 -9.00 0.71
C CYS A 244 17.46 -9.40 2.17
N VAL A 245 16.39 -9.48 2.97
CA VAL A 245 16.45 -9.92 4.36
C VAL A 245 16.65 -11.44 4.41
N LYS A 246 15.98 -12.21 3.54
CA LYS A 246 16.18 -13.67 3.45
C LYS A 246 17.62 -14.04 3.10
N ILE A 247 18.25 -13.28 2.19
CA ILE A 247 19.68 -13.47 1.86
C ILE A 247 20.55 -13.12 3.06
N ALA A 248 20.29 -12.01 3.75
CA ALA A 248 21.04 -11.64 4.96
C ALA A 248 20.94 -12.71 6.07
N LEU A 249 19.74 -13.28 6.29
CA LEU A 249 19.50 -14.39 7.22
C LEU A 249 20.26 -15.68 6.87
N GLY A 250 20.53 -15.88 5.58
CA GLY A 250 21.28 -17.03 5.08
C GLY A 250 22.80 -16.91 5.29
N GLY A 251 23.28 -15.74 5.73
CA GLY A 251 24.72 -15.43 5.81
C GLY A 251 25.27 -14.90 4.48
N VAL A 252 26.31 -14.08 4.56
CA VAL A 252 26.91 -13.38 3.41
C VAL A 252 28.44 -13.44 3.46
N PRO A 253 29.14 -13.25 2.32
CA PRO A 253 30.60 -13.26 2.28
C PRO A 253 31.21 -12.02 2.94
N SER A 254 32.51 -12.11 3.26
CA SER A 254 33.26 -11.18 4.12
C SER A 254 32.95 -9.69 3.91
N GLY A 255 32.97 -9.23 2.66
CA GLY A 255 32.78 -7.82 2.30
C GLY A 255 31.36 -7.25 2.49
N LEU A 256 30.37 -8.08 2.84
CA LEU A 256 28.97 -7.65 3.00
C LEU A 256 28.43 -7.81 4.42
N ARG A 257 29.16 -8.50 5.30
CA ARG A 257 28.64 -8.97 6.61
C ARG A 257 28.15 -7.83 7.48
N ASN A 258 28.94 -6.77 7.67
CA ASN A 258 28.57 -5.67 8.56
C ASN A 258 27.32 -4.95 8.02
N TYR A 259 27.30 -4.60 6.73
CA TYR A 259 26.12 -3.98 6.12
C TYR A 259 24.88 -4.89 6.18
N ALA A 260 25.01 -6.17 5.83
CA ALA A 260 23.89 -7.10 5.78
C ALA A 260 23.32 -7.41 7.17
N ILE A 261 24.20 -7.65 8.15
CA ILE A 261 23.84 -8.11 9.48
C ILE A 261 23.58 -6.93 10.42
N THR A 262 24.59 -6.08 10.69
CA THR A 262 24.48 -5.03 11.71
C THR A 262 23.66 -3.83 11.27
N VAL A 263 23.65 -3.51 9.97
CA VAL A 263 22.84 -2.40 9.44
C VAL A 263 21.45 -2.88 9.00
N LEU A 264 21.36 -3.71 7.96
CA LEU A 264 20.07 -4.08 7.35
C LEU A 264 19.24 -5.02 8.23
N LEU A 265 19.79 -6.16 8.64
CA LEU A 265 19.01 -7.18 9.35
C LEU A 265 18.60 -6.70 10.74
N THR A 266 19.51 -6.10 11.50
CA THR A 266 19.23 -5.52 12.82
C THR A 266 18.10 -4.49 12.78
N SER A 267 18.22 -3.47 11.91
CA SER A 267 17.18 -2.45 11.78
C SER A 267 15.85 -3.06 11.32
N PHE A 268 15.85 -3.92 10.30
CA PHE A 268 14.63 -4.53 9.79
C PHE A 268 13.88 -5.35 10.85
N LEU A 269 14.56 -6.28 11.53
CA LEU A 269 13.92 -7.15 12.53
C LEU A 269 13.37 -6.34 13.70
N SER A 270 14.11 -5.32 14.15
CA SER A 270 13.67 -4.46 15.26
C SER A 270 12.38 -3.70 14.94
N TYR A 271 12.30 -3.01 13.80
CA TYR A 271 11.07 -2.35 13.39
C TYR A 271 9.95 -3.34 13.08
N ALA A 272 10.22 -4.42 12.33
CA ALA A 272 9.21 -5.41 11.96
C ALA A 272 8.53 -6.06 13.18
N ARG A 273 9.27 -6.26 14.29
CA ARG A 273 8.79 -6.93 15.50
C ARG A 273 8.29 -5.98 16.60
N LEU A 274 8.92 -4.82 16.78
CA LEU A 274 8.62 -3.92 17.90
C LEU A 274 7.71 -2.77 17.51
N CYS A 275 7.96 -2.15 16.36
CA CYS A 275 7.23 -0.96 15.94
C CYS A 275 7.17 -0.85 14.41
N PRO A 276 6.33 -1.66 13.74
CA PRO A 276 6.29 -1.71 12.28
C PRO A 276 5.86 -0.38 11.62
N ASN A 277 5.00 0.38 12.29
CA ASN A 277 4.57 1.72 11.89
C ASN A 277 4.88 2.72 13.01
N PRO A 278 6.14 3.19 13.13
CA PRO A 278 6.49 4.16 14.15
C PRO A 278 5.77 5.48 13.84
N PRO A 279 5.09 6.11 14.82
CA PRO A 279 4.38 7.37 14.60
C PRO A 279 5.31 8.52 14.17
N LYS A 280 6.58 8.48 14.58
CA LYS A 280 7.62 9.46 14.25
C LYS A 280 9.00 8.78 14.11
N ARG A 281 9.97 9.44 13.48
CA ARG A 281 11.35 8.92 13.34
C ARG A 281 12.19 8.97 14.63
N ASP A 282 11.81 9.77 15.61
CA ASP A 282 12.49 9.92 16.91
C ASP A 282 11.98 8.95 17.99
N VAL A 283 11.10 8.02 17.60
CA VAL A 283 10.63 6.93 18.47
C VAL A 283 11.85 6.15 18.96
N ARG A 284 11.90 5.90 20.27
CA ARG A 284 12.92 5.05 20.89
C ARG A 284 12.30 3.70 21.20
N ILE A 285 13.15 2.68 21.31
CA ILE A 285 12.69 1.33 21.67
C ILE A 285 11.93 1.33 23.00
N ARG A 286 12.35 2.12 24.01
CA ARG A 286 11.63 2.28 25.28
C ARG A 286 10.20 2.79 25.16
N ASP A 287 9.86 3.43 24.04
CA ASP A 287 8.51 3.93 23.77
C ASP A 287 7.61 2.83 23.17
N CYS A 288 8.18 1.66 22.80
CA CYS A 288 7.49 0.54 22.16
C CYS A 288 7.48 -0.75 22.99
N VAL A 289 8.35 -0.90 23.99
CA VAL A 289 8.44 -2.10 24.83
C VAL A 289 8.54 -1.76 26.32
N SER A 290 8.02 -2.65 27.16
CA SER A 290 8.15 -2.57 28.63
C SER A 290 9.51 -3.02 29.15
N ASP A 291 10.19 -3.90 28.41
CA ASP A 291 11.47 -4.50 28.76
C ASP A 291 12.19 -5.04 27.51
N LEU A 292 13.44 -5.50 27.67
CA LEU A 292 14.28 -5.96 26.55
C LEU A 292 14.04 -7.42 26.13
N SER A 293 13.08 -8.15 26.73
CA SER A 293 12.90 -9.59 26.50
C SER A 293 12.67 -9.93 25.04
N ILE A 294 11.88 -9.14 24.31
CA ILE A 294 11.63 -9.39 22.87
C ILE A 294 12.93 -9.27 22.08
N ILE A 295 13.77 -8.29 22.42
CA ILE A 295 15.05 -8.09 21.75
C ILE A 295 16.00 -9.24 22.06
N GLU A 296 16.16 -9.58 23.34
CA GLU A 296 17.09 -10.60 23.79
C GLU A 296 16.69 -12.03 23.38
N LYS A 297 15.39 -12.34 23.37
CA LYS A 297 14.88 -13.70 23.15
C LYS A 297 14.40 -13.95 21.73
N GLU A 298 13.98 -12.93 20.99
CA GLU A 298 13.44 -13.11 19.63
C GLU A 298 14.32 -12.49 18.55
N ILE A 299 14.83 -11.27 18.74
CA ILE A 299 15.53 -10.52 17.67
C ILE A 299 17.03 -10.85 17.64
N LEU A 300 17.72 -10.71 18.77
CA LEU A 300 19.17 -10.87 18.87
C LEU A 300 19.63 -12.28 18.48
N PRO A 301 18.98 -13.38 18.91
CA PRO A 301 19.39 -14.72 18.51
C PRO A 301 19.36 -14.93 16.99
N VAL A 302 18.38 -14.33 16.31
CA VAL A 302 18.25 -14.38 14.84
C VAL A 302 19.40 -13.64 14.16
N ILE A 303 19.78 -12.47 14.67
CA ILE A 303 20.91 -11.67 14.14
C ILE A 303 22.24 -12.42 14.35
N ILE A 304 22.45 -12.95 15.55
CA ILE A 304 23.68 -13.69 15.90
C ILE A 304 23.82 -14.93 15.00
N GLU A 305 22.76 -15.71 14.86
CA GLU A 305 22.74 -16.89 14.01
C GLU A 305 23.02 -16.55 12.53
N ALA A 306 22.44 -15.46 12.01
CA ALA A 306 22.72 -15.00 10.64
C ALA A 306 24.19 -14.56 10.47
N GLY A 307 24.77 -13.89 11.48
CA GLY A 307 26.19 -13.53 11.46
C GLY A 307 27.11 -14.75 11.55
N ASN A 308 26.73 -15.79 12.29
CA ASN A 308 27.49 -17.04 12.38
C ASN A 308 27.48 -17.83 11.06
N ARG A 309 26.41 -17.72 10.26
CA ARG A 309 26.34 -18.30 8.90
C ARG A 309 27.16 -17.55 7.87
N CYS A 310 27.68 -16.36 8.19
CA CYS A 310 28.51 -15.63 7.27
C CYS A 310 29.85 -16.33 7.02
N SER A 311 30.52 -15.95 5.93
CA SER A 311 31.82 -16.53 5.57
C SER A 311 32.90 -15.44 5.46
N PRO A 312 33.85 -15.35 6.42
CA PRO A 312 33.89 -16.10 7.68
C PRO A 312 32.77 -15.68 8.67
N PRO A 313 32.53 -16.40 9.77
CA PRO A 313 31.53 -16.01 10.79
C PRO A 313 31.81 -14.60 11.34
N LEU A 314 30.79 -13.73 11.36
CA LEU A 314 30.96 -12.30 11.66
C LEU A 314 31.48 -12.05 13.08
N PHE A 315 30.85 -12.66 14.08
CA PHE A 315 31.14 -12.35 15.48
C PHE A 315 32.37 -13.09 16.02
N GLU A 316 32.81 -14.14 15.34
CA GLU A 316 34.11 -14.78 15.63
C GLU A 316 35.26 -13.95 15.07
N ASP A 317 35.11 -13.46 13.84
CA ASP A 317 36.11 -12.64 13.15
C ASP A 317 36.15 -11.18 13.68
N GLN A 318 34.99 -10.63 14.05
CA GLN A 318 34.82 -9.26 14.54
C GLN A 318 33.89 -9.21 15.76
N PRO A 319 34.35 -9.63 16.96
CA PRO A 319 33.52 -9.68 18.17
C PRO A 319 32.88 -8.34 18.56
N HIS A 320 33.54 -7.22 18.25
CA HIS A 320 33.04 -5.87 18.54
C HIS A 320 31.78 -5.50 17.74
N GLU A 321 31.45 -6.21 16.65
CA GLU A 321 30.23 -5.94 15.88
C GLU A 321 28.94 -6.17 16.69
N ILE A 322 28.99 -6.93 17.80
CA ILE A 322 27.86 -7.04 18.73
C ILE A 322 27.49 -5.66 19.31
N LYS A 323 28.47 -4.81 19.61
CA LYS A 323 28.21 -3.42 20.07
C LYS A 323 27.53 -2.59 18.98
N ASN A 324 27.86 -2.84 17.72
CA ASN A 324 27.24 -2.17 16.59
C ASN A 324 25.76 -2.58 16.43
N ILE A 325 25.36 -3.80 16.81
CA ILE A 325 23.94 -4.17 16.88
C ILE A 325 23.21 -3.25 17.87
N TRP A 326 23.72 -3.13 19.10
CA TRP A 326 23.10 -2.29 20.13
C TRP A 326 23.08 -0.81 19.76
N TYR A 327 24.13 -0.32 19.10
CA TYR A 327 24.18 1.02 18.54
C TYR A 327 23.08 1.22 17.48
N HIS A 328 22.87 0.27 16.56
CA HIS A 328 21.80 0.39 15.56
C HIS A 328 20.39 0.29 16.14
N LEU A 329 20.25 -0.35 17.30
CA LEU A 329 19.01 -0.40 18.08
C LEU A 329 18.80 0.85 18.96
N GLY A 330 19.74 1.79 18.98
CA GLY A 330 19.60 3.05 19.70
C GLY A 330 20.08 3.05 21.14
N PHE A 331 20.80 2.01 21.60
CA PHE A 331 21.31 1.89 22.98
C PHE A 331 22.73 2.41 23.18
N GLY A 332 23.39 2.86 22.12
CA GLY A 332 24.79 3.26 22.12
C GLY A 332 25.73 2.06 22.01
N LEU A 333 27.03 2.33 22.06
CA LEU A 333 28.07 1.29 22.02
C LEU A 333 28.23 0.65 23.41
N THR A 334 27.39 -0.34 23.71
CA THR A 334 27.38 -1.06 25.00
C THR A 334 27.38 -2.58 24.79
N ASP A 335 27.89 -3.30 25.79
CA ASP A 335 27.84 -4.77 25.87
C ASP A 335 26.62 -5.26 26.67
N ARG A 336 26.05 -4.40 27.51
CA ARG A 336 24.95 -4.71 28.43
C ARG A 336 23.98 -3.54 28.45
N PRO A 337 23.12 -3.44 27.43
CA PRO A 337 22.13 -2.37 27.39
C PRO A 337 21.09 -2.55 28.49
N THR A 338 20.60 -1.44 29.00
CA THR A 338 19.39 -1.36 29.81
C THR A 338 18.33 -0.58 29.05
N LEU A 339 17.07 -0.66 29.47
CA LEU A 339 16.00 0.10 28.80
C LEU A 339 16.22 1.62 28.89
N GLU A 340 16.89 2.09 29.94
CA GLU A 340 17.26 3.49 30.14
C GLU A 340 18.26 4.00 29.10
N ASP A 341 19.09 3.11 28.55
CA ASP A 341 20.06 3.45 27.50
C ASP A 341 19.40 3.73 26.14
N SER A 342 18.10 3.47 26.00
CA SER A 342 17.34 3.71 24.77
C SER A 342 17.30 5.21 24.44
N GLY A 343 17.97 5.59 23.36
CA GLY A 343 18.16 6.99 22.93
C GLY A 343 19.61 7.48 23.02
N ASN A 344 20.53 6.67 23.57
CA ASN A 344 21.97 6.99 23.59
C ASN A 344 22.61 6.97 22.18
N SER A 345 21.91 6.41 21.20
CA SER A 345 22.22 6.52 19.76
C SER A 345 20.91 6.51 18.96
N PRO A 346 20.92 6.87 17.67
CA PRO A 346 19.72 6.76 16.83
C PRO A 346 19.26 5.30 16.73
N TRP A 347 17.96 5.04 16.86
CA TRP A 347 17.39 3.78 16.40
C TRP A 347 17.32 3.83 14.87
N TYR A 348 18.20 3.08 14.20
CA TYR A 348 18.38 3.22 12.76
C TYR A 348 17.23 2.57 11.99
N PHE A 349 16.56 3.36 11.16
CA PHE A 349 15.52 2.86 10.27
C PHE A 349 16.11 1.97 9.15
N PRO A 350 15.41 0.91 8.70
CA PRO A 350 15.93 0.01 7.68
C PRO A 350 16.30 0.73 6.38
N PRO A 351 17.48 0.44 5.79
CA PRO A 351 17.89 1.11 4.57
C PRO A 351 16.92 0.79 3.43
N ASN A 352 16.58 1.80 2.64
CA ASN A 352 15.72 1.62 1.48
C ASN A 352 16.42 0.82 0.36
N CYS A 353 15.65 0.33 -0.61
CA CYS A 353 16.12 -0.50 -1.71
C CYS A 353 17.23 0.18 -2.53
N SER A 354 17.21 1.52 -2.66
CA SER A 354 18.28 2.25 -3.35
C SER A 354 19.60 2.18 -2.59
N LYS A 355 19.58 2.39 -1.26
CA LYS A 355 20.77 2.23 -0.40
C LYS A 355 21.28 0.79 -0.41
N ILE A 356 20.39 -0.21 -0.38
CA ILE A 356 20.78 -1.62 -0.48
C ILE A 356 21.45 -1.92 -1.82
N ARG A 357 20.89 -1.47 -2.95
CA ARG A 357 21.50 -1.66 -4.26
C ARG A 357 22.87 -1.00 -4.39
N ALA A 358 23.05 0.19 -3.80
CA ALA A 358 24.31 0.91 -3.86
C ALA A 358 25.41 0.25 -3.01
N ASN A 359 25.10 -0.15 -1.78
CA ASN A 359 26.09 -0.65 -0.82
C ASN A 359 26.26 -2.17 -0.84
N ALA A 360 25.20 -2.91 -1.17
CA ALA A 360 25.17 -4.37 -1.14
C ALA A 360 24.26 -4.93 -2.27
N PRO A 361 24.63 -4.71 -3.55
CA PRO A 361 23.79 -5.10 -4.70
C PRO A 361 23.45 -6.60 -4.70
N GLN A 362 24.33 -7.44 -4.18
CA GLN A 362 24.15 -8.90 -4.07
C GLN A 362 22.92 -9.30 -3.22
N LEU A 363 22.48 -8.43 -2.30
CA LEU A 363 21.30 -8.66 -1.47
C LEU A 363 20.00 -8.32 -2.22
N CYS A 364 20.03 -7.43 -3.20
CA CYS A 364 18.82 -7.02 -3.91
C CYS A 364 18.55 -7.97 -5.08
N LYS A 365 17.83 -9.07 -4.81
CA LYS A 365 17.27 -9.98 -5.81
C LYS A 365 15.75 -9.86 -5.83
N PRO A 366 15.17 -8.87 -6.53
CA PRO A 366 13.75 -8.56 -6.45
C PRO A 366 12.88 -9.74 -6.91
N ASP A 367 11.76 -9.94 -6.21
CA ASP A 367 10.70 -10.86 -6.63
C ASP A 367 9.48 -10.10 -7.17
N GLU A 368 8.38 -10.80 -7.44
CA GLU A 368 7.14 -10.19 -7.93
C GLU A 368 6.53 -9.16 -6.97
N HIS A 369 6.71 -9.36 -5.66
CA HIS A 369 6.17 -8.48 -4.62
C HIS A 369 7.03 -7.23 -4.41
N CYS A 370 8.29 -7.23 -4.85
CA CYS A 370 9.15 -6.04 -4.84
C CYS A 370 8.68 -4.94 -5.81
N ARG A 371 7.80 -5.26 -6.77
CA ARG A 371 7.30 -4.28 -7.75
C ARG A 371 6.61 -3.11 -7.05
N ASN A 372 7.06 -1.89 -7.33
CA ASN A 372 6.58 -0.63 -6.74
C ASN A 372 6.85 -0.46 -5.23
N ILE A 373 7.70 -1.28 -4.63
CA ILE A 373 8.10 -1.13 -3.22
C ILE A 373 9.55 -0.67 -3.15
N LYS A 374 9.81 0.36 -2.33
CA LYS A 374 11.14 0.98 -2.18
C LYS A 374 11.80 0.69 -0.84
N ASN A 375 11.14 0.02 0.10
CA ASN A 375 11.70 -0.31 1.41
C ASN A 375 11.37 -1.76 1.85
N PRO A 376 12.34 -2.50 2.43
CA PRO A 376 12.11 -3.86 2.94
C PRO A 376 11.01 -3.98 4.00
N LEU A 377 10.87 -2.98 4.88
CA LEU A 377 9.82 -2.95 5.91
C LEU A 377 8.45 -2.83 5.25
N THR A 378 8.27 -1.88 4.32
CA THR A 378 7.04 -1.73 3.54
C THR A 378 6.68 -3.00 2.78
N TYR A 379 7.68 -3.71 2.23
CA TYR A 379 7.46 -5.04 1.63
C TYR A 379 6.83 -6.01 2.63
N TYR A 380 7.42 -6.13 3.82
CA TYR A 380 6.96 -7.08 4.83
C TYR A 380 5.56 -6.75 5.32
N LEU A 381 5.27 -5.47 5.57
CA LEU A 381 3.94 -5.01 5.98
C LEU A 381 2.89 -5.30 4.92
N ARG A 382 3.22 -5.07 3.64
CA ARG A 382 2.33 -5.43 2.53
C ARG A 382 2.07 -6.93 2.49
N ARG A 383 3.09 -7.77 2.68
CA ARG A 383 2.93 -9.23 2.70
C ARG A 383 2.05 -9.69 3.85
N LEU A 384 2.23 -9.14 5.05
CA LEU A 384 1.36 -9.40 6.19
C LEU A 384 -0.09 -9.00 5.91
N TYR A 385 -0.30 -7.83 5.29
CA TYR A 385 -1.63 -7.36 4.90
C TYR A 385 -2.30 -8.31 3.90
N LEU A 386 -1.59 -8.70 2.83
CA LEU A 386 -2.12 -9.61 1.81
C LEU A 386 -2.46 -10.99 2.39
N GLU A 387 -1.60 -11.52 3.27
CA GLU A 387 -1.84 -12.80 3.93
C GLU A 387 -3.08 -12.75 4.83
N LYS A 388 -3.22 -11.70 5.65
CA LYS A 388 -4.41 -11.48 6.48
C LYS A 388 -5.69 -11.38 5.64
N LYS A 389 -5.63 -10.66 4.51
CA LYS A 389 -6.79 -10.54 3.59
C LYS A 389 -7.15 -11.88 2.97
N ARG A 390 -6.15 -12.69 2.61
CA ARG A 390 -6.36 -14.03 2.07
C ARG A 390 -6.99 -14.97 3.11
N GLU A 391 -6.45 -15.00 4.33
CA GLU A 391 -7.00 -15.79 5.45
C GLU A 391 -8.46 -15.40 5.76
N GLN A 392 -8.79 -14.10 5.65
CA GLN A 392 -10.18 -13.62 5.83
C GLN A 392 -11.11 -14.10 4.70
N THR A 393 -10.62 -14.10 3.47
CA THR A 393 -11.40 -14.56 2.30
C THR A 393 -11.65 -16.07 2.35
N GLU A 394 -10.62 -16.85 2.75
CA GLU A 394 -10.74 -18.30 2.90
C GLU A 394 -11.70 -18.70 4.03
N LYS A 395 -11.72 -17.94 5.14
CA LYS A 395 -12.69 -18.16 6.23
C LYS A 395 -14.12 -17.79 5.83
N ALA A 396 -14.32 -16.74 5.04
CA ALA A 396 -15.65 -16.30 4.61
C ALA A 396 -16.27 -17.17 3.50
N GLY A 397 -15.46 -17.96 2.77
CA GLY A 397 -15.93 -18.90 1.75
C GLY A 397 -16.01 -20.36 2.22
N GLY A 398 -15.77 -20.61 3.51
CA GLY A 398 -15.85 -21.93 4.14
C GLY A 398 -17.10 -22.17 4.98
N ASP A 399 -17.97 -21.17 5.10
CA ASP A 399 -19.36 -21.24 5.58
C ASP A 399 -20.31 -21.25 4.36
#